data_AF-A0A1C5GRE3-F1
#
_entry.id   AF-A0A1C5GRE3-F1
#
_cell.length_a   1.000
_cell.length_b   1.000
_cell.length_c   1.000
_cell.angle_alpha   90.00
_cell.angle_beta   90.00
_cell.angle_gamma   90.00
#
_symmetry.space_group_name_H-M   'P 1'
#
loop_
_entity.id
_entity.type
_entity.pdbx_description
1 polymer ?
#
loop_
_entity_poly.entity_id
_entity_poly.type
_entity_poly.pdbx_seq_one_letter_code
_entity_poly.pdbx_strand_id
1 'polypeptide(L)'
;MQSEPILIDEVAGPVVVEMNTFTGRGTIFVAGVPEHREDGWFHLPAKGGGRVRAKLRASILDPWPTVEVLGAKHRTGPKVPAALLVLAVFPFALVFVGGLLGGLLGGLAAAVNHGIARKPSSVAARAAQMVLVAALAAGAYLLVAGIVTAATDQPR
;
A
#
# COMPACT_ATOMS: atom_id res chain seq x y z
N MET A 1 -6.10 8.08 -2.02
CA MET A 1 -5.42 8.05 -3.33
C MET A 1 -6.49 7.85 -4.38
N GLN A 2 -6.59 8.74 -5.36
CA GLN A 2 -7.51 8.58 -6.49
C GLN A 2 -6.72 8.18 -7.73
N SER A 3 -7.27 7.26 -8.53
CA SER A 3 -6.72 6.91 -9.83
C SER A 3 -7.07 7.95 -10.87
N GLU A 4 -6.31 7.99 -11.97
CA GLU A 4 -6.75 8.70 -13.17
C GLU A 4 -8.05 8.06 -13.72
N PRO A 5 -8.91 8.84 -14.42
CA PRO A 5 -10.09 8.31 -15.06
C PRO A 5 -9.72 7.27 -16.11
N ILE A 6 -10.20 6.03 -15.92
CA ILE A 6 -10.00 4.94 -16.87
C ILE A 6 -11.26 4.80 -17.71
N LEU A 7 -11.11 4.85 -19.03
CA LEU A 7 -12.18 4.50 -19.97
C LEU A 7 -12.18 2.98 -20.14
N ILE A 8 -13.31 2.37 -19.83
CA ILE A 8 -13.58 0.93 -20.02
C ILE A 8 -14.76 0.86 -20.96
N ASP A 9 -14.61 0.23 -22.13
CA ASP A 9 -15.57 0.29 -23.24
C ASP A 9 -16.97 -0.23 -22.84
N GLU A 10 -17.03 -1.14 -21.87
CA GLU A 10 -18.23 -1.79 -21.38
C GLU A 10 -18.96 -0.99 -20.29
N VAL A 11 -18.31 0.01 -19.70
CA VAL A 11 -18.86 0.83 -18.60
C VAL A 11 -19.44 2.13 -19.16
N ALA A 12 -20.57 2.58 -18.61
CA ALA A 12 -21.33 3.74 -19.07
C ALA A 12 -20.61 5.09 -18.91
N GLY A 13 -19.42 5.12 -18.30
CA GLY A 13 -18.67 6.35 -18.07
C GLY A 13 -17.26 6.10 -17.53
N PRO A 14 -16.47 7.17 -17.34
CA PRO A 14 -15.12 7.08 -16.80
C PRO A 14 -15.14 6.49 -15.39
N VAL A 15 -14.25 5.53 -15.16
CA VAL A 15 -14.10 4.83 -13.89
C VAL A 15 -12.94 5.45 -13.12
N VAL A 16 -13.23 5.96 -11.93
CA VAL A 16 -12.24 6.50 -10.98
C VAL A 16 -12.24 5.63 -9.74
N VAL A 17 -11.08 5.19 -9.29
CA VAL A 17 -10.95 4.41 -8.06
C VAL A 17 -10.35 5.29 -6.98
N GLU A 18 -11.05 5.44 -5.88
CA GLU A 18 -10.47 6.00 -4.66
C GLU A 18 -10.10 4.88 -3.71
N MET A 19 -8.86 4.85 -3.26
CA MET A 19 -8.38 3.92 -2.24
C MET A 19 -7.82 4.67 -1.04
N ASN A 20 -8.24 4.24 0.14
CA ASN A 20 -7.56 4.57 1.37
C ASN A 20 -6.25 3.75 1.41
N THR A 21 -5.13 4.47 1.40
CA THR A 21 -3.78 3.90 1.35
C THR A 21 -3.36 3.19 2.63
N PHE A 22 -4.05 3.42 3.75
CA PHE A 22 -3.74 2.81 5.04
C PHE A 22 -4.61 1.58 5.32
N THR A 23 -5.91 1.64 5.00
CA THR A 23 -6.84 0.51 5.25
C THR A 23 -7.02 -0.43 4.06
N GLY A 24 -6.53 -0.06 2.87
CA GLY A 24 -6.72 -0.82 1.64
C GLY A 24 -8.17 -0.86 1.13
N ARG A 25 -9.10 -0.17 1.82
CA ARG A 25 -10.50 -0.04 1.38
C ARG A 25 -10.56 0.93 0.22
N GLY A 26 -11.31 0.58 -0.82
CA GLY A 26 -11.53 1.44 -1.97
C GLY A 26 -13.00 1.57 -2.34
N THR A 27 -13.32 2.70 -2.95
CA THR A 27 -14.61 3.05 -3.54
C THR A 27 -14.38 3.27 -5.03
N ILE A 28 -15.25 2.71 -5.87
CA ILE A 28 -15.23 2.96 -7.31
C ILE A 28 -16.26 4.03 -7.61
N PHE A 29 -15.90 5.00 -8.43
CA PHE A 29 -16.77 6.04 -8.95
C PHE A 29 -16.95 5.83 -10.46
N VAL A 30 -18.18 5.93 -10.95
CA VAL A 30 -18.48 5.92 -12.39
C VAL A 30 -19.15 7.22 -12.74
N ALA A 31 -18.53 7.99 -13.66
CA ALA A 31 -18.98 9.34 -14.01
C ALA A 31 -19.19 10.26 -12.78
N GLY A 32 -18.40 10.07 -11.72
CA GLY A 32 -18.48 10.84 -10.47
C GLY A 32 -19.45 10.30 -9.41
N VAL A 33 -20.20 9.24 -9.70
CA VAL A 33 -21.13 8.62 -8.74
C VAL A 33 -20.45 7.45 -8.02
N PRO A 34 -20.41 7.41 -6.67
CA PRO A 34 -19.83 6.31 -5.92
C PRO A 34 -20.71 5.05 -6.06
N GLU A 35 -20.10 3.95 -6.48
CA GLU A 35 -20.77 2.65 -6.58
C GLU A 35 -20.60 1.85 -5.29
N HIS A 36 -21.70 1.20 -4.88
CA HIS A 36 -21.72 0.40 -3.67
C HIS A 36 -20.99 -0.93 -3.88
N ARG A 37 -20.30 -1.37 -2.83
CA ARG A 37 -19.61 -2.66 -2.80
C ARG A 37 -20.53 -3.70 -2.18
N GLU A 38 -20.85 -4.75 -2.94
CA GLU A 38 -21.69 -5.87 -2.50
C GLU A 38 -20.88 -7.16 -2.61
N ASP A 39 -20.71 -7.91 -1.52
CA ASP A 39 -19.95 -9.17 -1.44
C ASP A 39 -18.55 -9.17 -2.10
N GLY A 40 -17.86 -8.02 -2.04
CA GLY A 40 -16.52 -7.89 -2.61
C GLY A 40 -16.48 -7.51 -4.09
N TRP A 41 -17.64 -7.33 -4.72
CA TRP A 41 -17.84 -6.88 -6.10
C TRP A 41 -18.43 -5.47 -6.13
N PHE A 42 -18.16 -4.76 -7.23
CA PHE A 42 -18.77 -3.47 -7.55
C PHE A 42 -19.66 -3.66 -8.78
N HIS A 43 -20.86 -3.11 -8.73
CA HIS A 43 -21.83 -3.22 -9.82
C HIS A 43 -21.86 -1.93 -10.65
N LEU A 44 -20.96 -1.83 -11.63
CA LEU A 44 -20.80 -0.65 -12.47
C LEU A 44 -21.91 -0.57 -13.53
N PRO A 45 -22.46 0.61 -13.85
CA PRO A 45 -23.45 0.75 -14.92
C PRO A 45 -22.85 0.44 -16.30
N ALA A 46 -23.51 -0.40 -17.08
CA ALA A 46 -23.08 -0.81 -18.42
C ALA A 46 -23.56 0.19 -19.49
N LYS A 47 -22.77 0.36 -20.56
CA LYS A 47 -23.14 1.24 -21.70
C LYS A 47 -24.44 0.84 -22.42
N GLY A 48 -24.80 -0.45 -22.38
CA GLY A 48 -26.00 -1.01 -23.02
C GLY A 48 -27.26 -1.08 -22.14
N GLY A 49 -27.23 -0.52 -20.93
CA GLY A 49 -28.26 -0.75 -19.91
C GLY A 49 -28.03 -2.07 -19.17
N GLY A 50 -27.93 -2.02 -17.85
CA GLY A 50 -27.56 -3.15 -17.00
C GLY A 50 -26.39 -2.84 -16.08
N ARG A 51 -25.93 -3.84 -15.30
CA ARG A 51 -24.79 -3.69 -14.38
C ARG A 51 -23.69 -4.71 -14.72
N VAL A 52 -22.45 -4.24 -14.83
CA VAL A 52 -21.25 -5.05 -15.00
C VAL A 52 -20.59 -5.27 -13.64
N ARG A 53 -20.18 -6.50 -13.36
CA ARG A 53 -19.40 -6.81 -12.15
C ARG A 53 -17.94 -6.42 -12.35
N ALA A 54 -17.43 -5.61 -11.42
CA ALA A 54 -16.03 -5.26 -11.31
C ALA A 54 -15.47 -5.74 -9.97
N LYS A 55 -14.23 -6.22 -9.98
CA LYS A 55 -13.50 -6.61 -8.77
C LYS A 55 -12.30 -5.71 -8.60
N LEU A 56 -12.21 -5.06 -7.45
CA LEU A 56 -11.03 -4.31 -7.08
C LEU A 56 -10.02 -5.24 -6.40
N ARG A 57 -8.88 -5.48 -7.04
CA ARG A 57 -7.76 -6.22 -6.46
C ARG A 57 -6.69 -5.25 -5.99
N ALA A 58 -6.71 -4.97 -4.69
CA ALA A 58 -5.59 -4.35 -4.00
C ALA A 58 -4.55 -5.42 -3.65
N SER A 59 -3.26 -5.10 -3.85
CA SER A 59 -2.15 -5.93 -3.39
C SER A 59 -1.43 -5.20 -2.26
N ILE A 60 -0.89 -5.98 -1.30
CA ILE A 60 0.04 -5.45 -0.29
C ILE A 60 1.42 -5.21 -0.93
N LEU A 61 1.67 -5.65 -2.16
CA LEU A 61 2.94 -5.46 -2.86
C LEU A 61 2.80 -4.56 -4.08
N ASP A 62 1.60 -4.06 -4.38
CA ASP A 62 1.36 -3.10 -5.45
C ASP A 62 0.50 -1.94 -4.94
N PRO A 63 1.02 -0.70 -4.90
CA PRO A 63 0.23 0.46 -4.50
C PRO A 63 -0.88 0.82 -5.49
N TRP A 64 -0.81 0.35 -6.74
CA TRP A 64 -1.83 0.60 -7.75
C TRP A 64 -2.77 -0.61 -7.83
N PRO A 65 -4.03 -0.49 -7.38
CA PRO A 65 -4.98 -1.60 -7.47
C PRO A 65 -5.28 -1.94 -8.94
N THR A 66 -5.55 -3.21 -9.20
CA THR A 66 -6.03 -3.63 -10.52
C THR A 66 -7.56 -3.74 -10.46
N VAL A 67 -8.25 -3.10 -11.39
CA VAL A 67 -9.69 -3.23 -11.58
C VAL A 67 -9.90 -4.35 -12.60
N GLU A 68 -10.61 -5.39 -12.19
CA GLU A 68 -10.95 -6.52 -13.06
C GLU A 68 -12.42 -6.39 -13.47
N VAL A 69 -12.69 -6.10 -14.74
CA VAL A 69 -14.05 -5.96 -15.31
C VAL A 69 -14.25 -7.10 -16.29
N LEU A 70 -15.29 -7.93 -16.11
CA LEU A 70 -15.57 -9.09 -16.99
C LEU A 70 -14.37 -10.03 -17.22
N GLY A 71 -13.43 -10.10 -16.26
CA GLY A 71 -12.20 -10.90 -16.36
C GLY A 71 -11.02 -10.18 -17.02
N ALA A 72 -11.22 -9.01 -17.62
CA ALA A 72 -10.15 -8.15 -18.13
C ALA A 72 -9.52 -7.32 -17.00
N LYS A 73 -8.19 -7.37 -16.89
CA LYS A 73 -7.43 -6.68 -15.84
C LYS A 73 -6.96 -5.30 -16.33
N HIS A 74 -7.52 -4.25 -15.75
CA HIS A 74 -7.15 -2.86 -16.01
C HIS A 74 -6.33 -2.32 -14.83
N ARG A 75 -5.07 -1.96 -15.08
CA ARG A 75 -4.19 -1.41 -14.04
C ARG A 75 -4.46 0.08 -13.86
N THR A 76 -4.64 0.51 -12.61
CA THR A 76 -4.96 1.92 -12.30
C THR A 76 -3.75 2.86 -12.27
N GLY A 77 -2.54 2.35 -12.51
CA GLY A 77 -1.36 3.21 -12.61
C GLY A 77 -0.04 2.50 -12.94
N PRO A 78 1.07 3.25 -12.90
CA PRO A 78 2.38 2.81 -13.38
C PRO A 78 2.99 1.70 -12.53
N LYS A 79 3.79 0.83 -13.15
CA LYS A 79 4.50 -0.24 -12.47
C LYS A 79 5.48 0.34 -11.44
N VAL A 80 5.38 -0.09 -10.19
CA VAL A 80 6.31 0.36 -9.15
C VAL A 80 7.69 -0.25 -9.35
N PRO A 81 8.77 0.55 -9.24
CA PRO A 81 10.14 0.04 -9.28
C PRO A 81 10.36 -1.04 -8.22
N ALA A 82 10.95 -2.16 -8.61
CA ALA A 82 11.23 -3.28 -7.69
C ALA A 82 12.07 -2.84 -6.47
N ALA A 83 12.99 -1.89 -6.65
CA ALA A 83 13.78 -1.31 -5.57
C ALA A 83 12.93 -0.68 -4.45
N LEU A 84 11.82 -0.02 -4.79
CA LEU A 84 10.90 0.53 -3.79
C LEU A 84 10.15 -0.57 -3.05
N LEU A 85 9.83 -1.68 -3.71
CA LEU A 85 9.19 -2.82 -3.05
C LEU A 85 10.13 -3.47 -2.01
N VAL A 86 11.40 -3.62 -2.37
CA VAL A 86 12.43 -4.11 -1.43
C VAL A 86 12.58 -3.14 -0.25
N LEU A 87 12.71 -1.83 -0.51
CA LEU A 87 12.79 -0.82 0.55
C LEU A 87 11.53 -0.78 1.43
N ALA A 88 10.36 -1.16 0.90
CA ALA A 88 9.12 -1.18 1.66
C ALA A 88 9.15 -2.22 2.79
N VAL A 89 9.73 -3.38 2.52
CA VAL A 89 9.81 -4.50 3.46
C VAL A 89 11.14 -4.56 4.21
N PHE A 90 12.16 -3.85 3.74
CA PHE A 90 13.51 -3.87 4.29
C PHE A 90 13.58 -3.65 5.81
N PRO A 91 12.83 -2.70 6.42
CA PRO A 91 12.88 -2.51 7.88
C PRO A 91 12.47 -3.76 8.67
N PHE A 92 11.64 -4.65 8.10
CA PHE A 92 11.24 -5.89 8.76
C PHE A 92 12.42 -6.85 8.96
N ALA A 93 13.52 -6.70 8.22
CA ALA A 93 14.74 -7.49 8.42
C ALA A 93 15.33 -7.33 9.84
N LEU A 94 14.97 -6.28 10.59
CA LEU A 94 15.34 -6.15 11.99
C LEU A 94 14.88 -7.33 12.86
N VAL A 95 13.85 -8.08 12.46
CA VAL A 95 13.41 -9.28 13.17
C VAL A 95 14.54 -10.32 13.32
N PHE A 96 15.42 -10.43 12.33
CA PHE A 96 16.52 -11.40 12.32
C PHE A 96 17.66 -11.01 13.27
N VAL A 97 17.79 -9.72 13.61
CA VAL A 97 18.83 -9.21 14.51
C VAL A 97 18.28 -9.05 15.93
N GLY A 98 17.08 -8.49 16.05
CA GLY A 98 16.49 -8.09 17.33
C GLY A 98 15.36 -8.96 17.85
N GLY A 99 15.07 -10.10 17.21
CA GLY A 99 13.98 -10.99 17.60
C GLY A 99 12.63 -10.27 17.65
N LEU A 100 11.87 -10.45 18.73
CA LEU A 100 10.56 -9.81 18.90
C LEU A 100 10.63 -8.28 18.86
N LEU A 101 11.59 -7.66 19.57
CA LEU A 101 11.75 -6.21 19.60
C LEU A 101 12.11 -5.66 18.22
N GLY A 102 13.06 -6.31 17.53
CA GLY A 102 13.42 -5.99 16.16
C GLY A 102 12.25 -6.16 15.19
N GLY A 103 11.44 -7.21 15.37
CA GLY A 103 10.26 -7.48 14.57
C GLY A 103 9.15 -6.45 14.74
N LEU A 104 8.90 -5.99 15.97
CA LEU A 104 7.90 -4.95 16.24
C LEU A 104 8.30 -3.61 15.63
N LEU A 105 9.52 -3.15 15.89
CA LEU A 105 10.02 -1.88 15.34
C LEU A 105 10.15 -1.95 13.81
N GLY A 106 10.70 -3.05 13.30
CA GLY A 106 10.83 -3.31 11.87
C GLY A 106 9.48 -3.44 11.15
N GLY A 107 8.51 -4.10 11.76
CA GLY A 107 7.15 -4.25 11.22
C GLY A 107 6.40 -2.92 11.14
N LEU A 108 6.47 -2.09 12.19
CA LEU A 108 5.89 -0.75 12.17
C LEU A 108 6.54 0.13 11.09
N ALA A 109 7.88 0.09 11.00
CA ALA A 109 8.62 0.84 9.99
C ALA A 109 8.30 0.36 8.56
N ALA A 110 8.14 -0.95 8.34
CA ALA A 110 7.72 -1.51 7.06
C ALA A 110 6.30 -1.06 6.68
N ALA A 111 5.37 -1.00 7.64
CA ALA A 111 4.02 -0.48 7.40
C ALA A 111 4.04 1.02 7.00
N VAL A 112 4.88 1.83 7.65
CA VAL A 112 5.09 3.24 7.29
C VAL A 112 5.70 3.36 5.89
N ASN A 113 6.74 2.60 5.58
CA ASN A 113 7.36 2.58 4.25
C ASN A 113 6.36 2.16 3.17
N HIS A 114 5.47 1.22 3.49
CA HIS A 114 4.41 0.81 2.60
C HIS A 114 3.46 1.97 2.28
N GLY A 115 3.09 2.77 3.27
CA GLY A 115 2.34 4.01 3.08
C GLY A 115 3.07 5.05 2.22
N ILE A 116 4.38 5.21 2.41
CA ILE A 116 5.23 6.11 1.62
C ILE A 116 5.28 5.67 0.15
N ALA A 117 5.41 4.36 -0.12
CA ALA A 117 5.46 3.83 -1.48
C ALA A 117 4.22 4.19 -2.31
N ARG A 118 3.07 4.39 -1.64
CA ARG A 118 1.79 4.76 -2.25
C ARG A 118 1.59 6.28 -2.45
N LYS A 119 2.52 7.14 -1.98
CA LYS A 119 2.37 8.59 -2.10
C LYS A 119 2.66 9.06 -3.54
N PRO A 120 1.92 10.05 -4.05
CA PRO A 120 2.21 10.69 -5.34
C PRO A 120 3.42 11.63 -5.20
N SER A 121 4.62 11.07 -5.23
CA SER A 121 5.88 11.83 -5.19
C SER A 121 6.96 11.17 -6.05
N SER A 122 8.05 11.90 -6.30
CA SER A 122 9.17 11.38 -7.11
C SER A 122 9.73 10.09 -6.50
N VAL A 123 10.25 9.21 -7.36
CA VAL A 123 10.86 7.93 -6.91
C VAL A 123 12.00 8.21 -5.92
N ALA A 124 12.81 9.24 -6.18
CA ALA A 124 13.90 9.65 -5.30
C ALA A 124 13.40 10.10 -3.92
N ALA A 125 12.34 10.93 -3.87
CA ALA A 125 11.77 11.38 -2.60
C ALA A 125 11.22 10.21 -1.76
N ARG A 126 10.54 9.25 -2.41
CA ARG A 126 10.05 8.04 -1.73
C ARG A 126 11.18 7.19 -1.19
N ALA A 127 12.21 6.93 -2.01
CA ALA A 127 13.37 6.16 -1.58
C ALA A 127 14.06 6.81 -0.38
N ALA A 128 14.30 8.13 -0.42
CA ALA A 128 14.92 8.87 0.68
C ALA A 128 14.10 8.79 1.98
N GLN A 129 12.78 8.97 1.88
CA GLN A 129 11.88 8.83 3.04
C GLN A 129 11.88 7.41 3.62
N MET A 130 11.89 6.38 2.75
CA MET A 130 11.89 4.98 3.18
C MET A 130 13.21 4.58 3.85
N VAL A 131 14.33 5.10 3.35
CA VAL A 131 15.65 4.93 3.97
C VAL A 131 15.70 5.62 5.33
N LEU A 132 15.18 6.85 5.44
CA LEU A 132 15.12 7.57 6.70
C LEU A 132 14.31 6.80 7.76
N VAL A 133 13.14 6.29 7.39
CA VAL A 133 12.31 5.47 8.29
C VAL A 133 13.04 4.19 8.72
N ALA A 134 13.74 3.51 7.80
CA ALA A 134 14.54 2.34 8.13
C ALA A 134 15.67 2.68 9.11
N ALA A 135 16.38 3.80 8.91
CA ALA A 135 17.44 4.27 9.78
C ALA A 135 16.92 4.63 11.18
N LEU A 136 15.76 5.30 11.26
CA LEU A 136 15.12 5.62 12.54
C LEU A 136 14.69 4.36 13.30
N ALA A 137 14.16 3.36 12.60
CA ALA A 137 13.80 2.07 13.21
C ALA A 137 15.03 1.34 13.76
N ALA A 138 16.13 1.33 13.00
CA ALA A 138 17.42 0.79 13.45
C ALA A 138 17.97 1.53 14.66
N GLY A 139 17.97 2.86 14.64
CA GLY A 139 18.40 3.69 15.77
C GLY A 139 17.56 3.47 17.02
N ALA A 140 16.23 3.39 16.88
CA ALA A 140 15.32 3.10 17.98
C ALA A 140 15.58 1.71 18.58
N TYR A 141 15.82 0.70 17.73
CA TYR A 141 16.20 -0.64 18.19
C TYR A 141 17.51 -0.62 18.98
N LEU A 142 18.57 0.00 18.44
CA LEU A 142 19.88 0.07 19.10
C LEU A 142 19.80 0.81 20.44
N LEU A 143 19.01 1.88 20.52
CA LEU A 143 18.77 2.61 21.76
C LEU A 143 18.13 1.72 22.82
N VAL A 144 17.02 1.05 22.48
CA VAL A 144 16.30 0.16 23.40
C VAL A 144 17.18 -1.02 23.82
N ALA A 145 17.86 -1.66 22.87
CA ALA A 145 18.76 -2.77 23.14
C ALA A 145 19.92 -2.35 24.05
N GLY A 146 20.49 -1.16 23.83
CA GLY A 146 21.55 -0.59 24.66
C GLY A 146 21.09 -0.33 26.09
N ILE A 147 19.89 0.25 26.27
CA ILE A 147 19.30 0.48 27.61
C ILE A 147 19.09 -0.83 28.36
N VAL A 148 18.53 -1.84 27.69
CA VAL A 148 18.28 -3.16 28.30
C VAL A 148 19.59 -3.81 28.71
N THR A 149 20.60 -3.79 27.85
CA THR A 149 21.91 -4.39 28.12
C THR A 149 22.59 -3.69 29.31
N ALA A 150 22.58 -2.35 29.33
CA ALA A 150 23.14 -1.58 30.43
C ALA A 150 22.43 -1.82 31.77
N ALA A 151 21.11 -2.06 31.75
CA ALA A 151 20.34 -2.37 32.93
C ALA A 151 20.63 -3.79 33.46
N THR A 152 20.93 -4.75 32.57
CA THR A 152 21.25 -6.13 32.98
C THR A 152 22.67 -6.31 33.48
N ASP A 153 23.60 -5.45 33.06
CA ASP A 153 25.02 -5.53 33.43
C ASP A 153 25.36 -4.85 34.77
N GLN A 154 24.38 -4.31 35.50
CA GLN A 154 24.63 -3.76 36.83
C GLN A 154 25.02 -4.88 37.81
N PRO A 155 26.22 -4.83 38.43
CA PRO A 155 26.61 -5.80 39.45
C PRO A 155 25.64 -5.69 40.63
N ARG A 156 25.05 -6.83 41.01
CA ARG A 156 24.17 -6.94 42.18
C ARG A 156 24.92 -6.73 43.48
#